data_AF-A0A7G9YMG3-F1
#
_entry.id   AF-A0A7G9YMG3-F1
#
_cell.length_a   1.000
_cell.length_b   1.000
_cell.length_c   1.000
_cell.angle_alpha   90.00
_cell.angle_beta   90.00
_cell.angle_gamma   90.00
#
_symmetry.space_group_name_H-M   'P 1'
#
loop_
_entity.id
_entity.type
_entity.pdbx_description
1 polymer ?
#
loop_
_entity_poly.entity_id
_entity_poly.type
_entity_poly.pdbx_seq_one_letter_code
_entity_poly.pdbx_strand_id
1 'polypeptide(L)'
;MDECELIGGLIRYLRGEVVDFSGYTVDLSGLTDFEREVIKETRKVRYGTVVTYSELAARIGKPNAARAVGNALSKNPMPIVIPCHRVVSKGGIGGYAFGVEAKRCLLKLENQNLWNDAATAAHSAPPVATSSGQSARDTPFQVSVSPSSSRNDRARQRQNR
;
A
#
# COMPACT_ATOMS: atom_id res chain seq x y z
N MET A 1 -5.03 16.70 -15.70
CA MET A 1 -5.62 16.00 -14.54
C MET A 1 -6.24 17.07 -13.69
N ASP A 2 -7.50 16.94 -13.31
CA ASP A 2 -8.07 17.85 -12.33
C ASP A 2 -7.53 17.45 -10.95
N GLU A 3 -6.68 18.31 -10.38
CA GLU A 3 -6.04 18.07 -9.09
C GLU A 3 -7.07 17.99 -7.96
N CYS A 4 -8.15 18.77 -8.03
CA CYS A 4 -9.22 18.77 -7.04
C CYS A 4 -9.99 17.45 -7.06
N GLU A 5 -10.20 16.87 -8.25
CA GLU A 5 -10.85 15.57 -8.39
C GLU A 5 -10.01 14.45 -7.75
N LEU A 6 -8.70 14.44 -8.01
CA LEU A 6 -7.79 13.47 -7.41
C LEU A 6 -7.75 13.60 -5.87
N ILE A 7 -7.61 14.82 -5.36
CA ILE A 7 -7.59 15.08 -3.91
C ILE A 7 -8.91 14.63 -3.27
N GLY A 8 -10.05 14.96 -3.89
CA GLY A 8 -11.36 14.52 -3.44
C GLY A 8 -11.49 12.98 -3.43
N GLY A 9 -11.01 12.32 -4.48
CA GLY A 9 -10.95 10.86 -4.58
C GLY A 9 -10.10 10.22 -3.49
N LEU A 10 -8.93 10.78 -3.20
CA LEU A 10 -8.05 10.31 -2.12
C LEU A 10 -8.71 10.47 -0.74
N ILE A 11 -9.35 11.60 -0.47
CA ILE A 11 -10.07 11.83 0.79
C ILE A 11 -11.20 10.79 0.97
N ARG A 12 -11.99 10.54 -0.08
CA ARG A 12 -13.05 9.52 -0.06
C ARG A 12 -12.49 8.12 0.17
N TYR A 13 -11.42 7.77 -0.52
CA TYR A 13 -10.73 6.50 -0.32
C TYR A 13 -10.24 6.33 1.12
N LEU A 14 -9.59 7.35 1.69
CA LEU A 14 -9.09 7.32 3.08
C LEU A 14 -10.21 7.27 4.13
N ARG A 15 -11.46 7.58 3.75
CA ARG A 15 -12.66 7.36 4.58
C ARG A 15 -13.25 5.96 4.44
N GLY A 16 -12.65 5.09 3.62
CA GLY A 16 -13.07 3.73 3.39
C GLY A 16 -14.03 3.55 2.22
N GLU A 17 -14.26 4.58 1.40
CA GLU A 17 -15.07 4.42 0.19
C GLU A 17 -14.30 3.68 -0.91
N VAL A 18 -15.03 2.92 -1.73
CA VAL A 18 -14.48 2.34 -2.95
C VAL A 18 -14.36 3.43 -4.01
N VAL A 19 -13.13 3.74 -4.40
CA VAL A 19 -12.80 4.75 -5.42
C VAL A 19 -12.00 4.08 -6.53
N ASP A 20 -12.39 4.32 -7.78
CA ASP A 20 -11.63 3.87 -8.95
C ASP A 20 -10.62 4.95 -9.36
N PHE A 21 -9.34 4.64 -9.24
CA PHE A 21 -8.24 5.50 -9.69
C PHE A 21 -7.70 5.12 -11.08
N SER A 22 -8.34 4.19 -11.80
CA SER A 22 -7.88 3.70 -13.11
C SER A 22 -7.82 4.80 -14.17
N GLY A 23 -8.71 5.80 -14.10
CA GLY A 23 -8.77 6.92 -15.02
C GLY A 23 -7.64 7.96 -14.89
N TYR A 24 -6.85 7.94 -13.81
CA TYR A 24 -5.81 8.93 -13.58
C TYR A 24 -4.49 8.56 -14.28
N THR A 25 -4.00 9.45 -15.13
CA THR A 25 -2.72 9.29 -15.83
C THR A 25 -1.55 9.54 -14.88
N VAL A 26 -0.63 8.58 -14.75
CA VAL A 26 0.57 8.73 -13.91
C VAL A 26 1.78 8.78 -14.83
N ASP A 27 2.68 9.74 -14.62
CA ASP A 27 3.95 9.79 -15.36
C ASP A 27 4.86 8.62 -14.92
N LEU A 28 5.24 7.79 -15.88
CA LEU A 28 6.12 6.63 -15.70
C LEU A 28 7.41 6.75 -16.53
N SER A 29 7.72 7.95 -17.03
CA SER A 29 8.88 8.22 -17.90
C SER A 29 10.21 7.91 -17.21
N GLY A 30 10.32 8.15 -15.89
CA GLY A 30 11.51 7.85 -15.08
C GLY A 30 11.70 6.38 -14.72
N LEU A 31 10.82 5.48 -15.16
CA LEU A 31 10.91 4.04 -14.86
C LEU A 31 11.55 3.26 -16.02
N THR A 32 12.12 2.10 -15.72
CA THR A 32 12.54 1.11 -16.73
C THR A 32 11.33 0.40 -17.35
N ASP A 33 11.52 -0.32 -18.45
CA ASP A 33 10.44 -1.12 -19.06
C ASP A 33 9.86 -2.16 -18.09
N PHE A 34 10.73 -2.84 -17.34
CA PHE A 34 10.31 -3.80 -16.33
C PHE A 34 9.48 -3.16 -15.22
N GLU A 35 9.92 -2.00 -14.72
CA GLU A 35 9.19 -1.26 -13.68
C GLU A 35 7.84 -0.77 -14.18
N ARG A 36 7.77 -0.25 -15.42
CA ARG A 36 6.50 0.13 -16.06
C ARG A 36 5.55 -1.05 -16.17
N GLU A 37 6.04 -2.22 -16.57
CA GLU A 37 5.25 -3.44 -16.69
C GLU A 37 4.68 -3.87 -15.33
N VAL A 38 5.51 -3.89 -14.29
CA VAL A 38 5.09 -4.18 -12.90
C VAL A 38 4.04 -3.18 -12.42
N ILE A 39 4.26 -1.89 -12.61
CA ILE A 39 3.34 -0.82 -12.19
C ILE A 39 1.99 -0.97 -12.90
N LYS A 40 2.00 -1.17 -14.22
CA LYS A 40 0.77 -1.36 -15.02
C LYS A 40 -0.01 -2.59 -14.57
N GLU A 41 0.66 -3.70 -14.27
CA GLU A 41 -0.01 -4.90 -13.78
C GLU A 41 -0.57 -4.72 -12.36
N THR A 42 0.16 -4.00 -11.50
CA THR A 42 -0.29 -3.67 -10.14
C THR A 42 -1.58 -2.85 -10.14
N ARG A 43 -1.76 -1.93 -11.10
CA ARG A 43 -2.99 -1.13 -11.24
C ARG A 43 -4.24 -1.98 -11.48
N LYS A 44 -4.10 -3.23 -11.94
CA LYS A 44 -5.22 -4.14 -12.18
C LYS A 44 -5.70 -4.87 -10.91
N VAL A 45 -4.95 -4.77 -9.80
CA VAL A 45 -5.32 -5.40 -8.53
C VAL A 45 -6.49 -4.63 -7.91
N ARG A 46 -7.64 -5.29 -7.79
CA ARG A 46 -8.90 -4.66 -7.35
C ARG A 46 -8.86 -4.26 -5.87
N TYR A 47 -9.63 -3.24 -5.53
CA TYR A 47 -9.87 -2.82 -4.15
C TYR A 47 -10.31 -4.02 -3.27
N GLY A 48 -9.76 -4.12 -2.06
CA GLY A 48 -10.10 -5.16 -1.09
C GLY A 48 -9.52 -6.54 -1.40
N THR A 49 -8.69 -6.65 -2.44
CA THR A 49 -8.00 -7.89 -2.82
C THR A 49 -6.49 -7.73 -2.74
N VAL A 50 -5.80 -8.84 -2.53
CA VAL A 50 -4.33 -8.88 -2.50
C VAL A 50 -3.80 -9.88 -3.51
N VAL A 51 -2.56 -9.68 -3.93
CA VAL A 51 -1.80 -10.63 -4.75
C VAL A 51 -0.40 -10.78 -4.18
N THR A 52 0.25 -11.91 -4.40
CA THR A 52 1.64 -12.10 -3.98
C THR A 52 2.62 -11.50 -4.99
N TYR A 53 3.82 -11.12 -4.56
CA TYR A 53 4.90 -10.70 -5.48
C TYR A 53 5.16 -11.74 -6.58
N SER A 54 5.07 -13.03 -6.25
CA SER A 54 5.22 -14.13 -7.21
C SER A 54 4.06 -14.26 -8.19
N GLU A 55 2.81 -14.05 -7.74
CA GLU A 55 1.66 -14.01 -8.66
C GLU A 55 1.80 -12.85 -9.62
N LEU A 56 2.17 -11.67 -9.12
CA LEU A 56 2.38 -10.50 -9.95
C LEU A 56 3.52 -10.72 -10.95
N ALA A 57 4.61 -11.35 -10.51
CA ALA A 57 5.72 -11.74 -11.39
C ALA A 57 5.27 -12.73 -12.49
N ALA A 58 4.41 -13.69 -12.16
CA ALA A 58 3.84 -14.62 -13.14
C ALA A 58 2.92 -13.91 -14.15
N ARG A 59 2.11 -12.94 -13.72
CA ARG A 59 1.21 -12.17 -14.61
C ARG A 59 1.96 -11.36 -15.67
N ILE A 60 3.18 -10.92 -15.38
CA ILE A 60 4.07 -10.23 -16.33
C ILE A 60 5.02 -11.18 -17.09
N GLY A 61 4.74 -12.48 -17.09
CA GLY A 61 5.53 -13.49 -17.81
C GLY A 61 6.93 -13.74 -17.23
N LYS A 62 7.21 -13.32 -15.99
CA LYS A 62 8.51 -13.43 -15.34
C LYS A 62 8.39 -14.14 -13.97
N PRO A 63 7.98 -15.42 -13.92
CA PRO A 63 7.60 -16.11 -12.69
C PRO A 63 8.69 -16.14 -11.59
N ASN A 64 9.97 -16.07 -11.98
CA ASN A 64 11.11 -16.09 -11.05
C ASN A 64 11.53 -14.69 -10.56
N ALA A 65 10.79 -13.63 -10.93
CA ALA A 65 11.19 -12.24 -10.68
C ALA A 65 10.56 -11.60 -9.42
N ALA A 66 10.03 -12.37 -8.47
CA ALA A 66 9.31 -11.84 -7.30
C ALA A 66 10.09 -10.76 -6.51
N ARG A 67 11.41 -10.94 -6.31
CA ARG A 67 12.25 -9.94 -5.63
C ARG A 67 12.43 -8.68 -6.48
N ALA A 68 12.61 -8.83 -7.79
CA ALA A 68 12.72 -7.70 -8.72
C ALA A 68 11.40 -6.92 -8.78
N VAL A 69 10.26 -7.61 -8.75
CA VAL A 69 8.93 -6.99 -8.62
C VAL A 69 8.85 -6.14 -7.35
N GLY A 70 9.31 -6.65 -6.20
CA GLY A 70 9.37 -5.88 -4.95
C GLY A 70 10.19 -4.58 -5.08
N ASN A 71 11.35 -4.65 -5.72
CA ASN A 71 12.20 -3.48 -5.99
C ASN A 71 11.56 -2.50 -6.98
N ALA A 72 10.82 -2.99 -7.98
CA ALA A 72 10.09 -2.13 -8.90
C ALA A 72 8.95 -1.39 -8.18
N LEU A 73 8.24 -2.07 -7.29
CA LEU A 73 7.15 -1.47 -6.50
C LEU A 73 7.64 -0.43 -5.49
N SER A 74 8.88 -0.51 -5.01
CA SER A 74 9.44 0.54 -4.15
C SER A 74 9.70 1.86 -4.90
N LYS A 75 9.68 1.84 -6.24
CA LYS A 75 9.81 3.01 -7.10
C LYS A 75 8.47 3.53 -7.60
N ASN A 76 7.35 3.06 -7.03
CA ASN A 76 6.03 3.52 -7.40
C ASN A 76 5.89 5.04 -7.19
N PRO A 77 5.69 5.83 -8.27
CA PRO A 77 5.63 7.29 -8.16
C PRO A 77 4.32 7.79 -7.54
N MET A 78 3.26 6.97 -7.54
CA MET A 78 1.94 7.38 -7.02
C MET A 78 1.27 6.25 -6.21
N PRO A 79 1.70 6.03 -4.96
CA PRO A 79 1.06 5.10 -4.03
C PRO A 79 -0.43 5.40 -3.84
N ILE A 80 -1.21 4.40 -3.40
CA ILE A 80 -2.68 4.42 -3.34
C ILE A 80 -3.34 4.40 -4.73
N VAL A 81 -3.03 5.37 -5.60
CA VAL A 81 -3.51 5.40 -7.00
C VAL A 81 -3.00 4.18 -7.77
N ILE A 82 -1.70 3.89 -7.63
CA ILE A 82 -1.11 2.60 -7.98
C ILE A 82 -1.04 1.79 -6.67
N PRO A 83 -1.83 0.73 -6.53
CA PRO A 83 -2.10 0.10 -5.23
C PRO A 83 -1.01 -0.91 -4.83
N CYS A 84 0.25 -0.47 -4.72
CA CYS A 84 1.35 -1.36 -4.37
C CYS A 84 1.25 -1.93 -2.95
N HIS A 85 0.43 -1.35 -2.06
CA HIS A 85 0.10 -1.91 -0.76
C HIS A 85 -0.70 -3.21 -0.85
N ARG A 86 -1.39 -3.49 -1.97
CA ARG A 86 -2.12 -4.74 -2.24
C ARG A 86 -1.22 -5.91 -2.65
N VAL A 87 0.08 -5.67 -2.86
CA VAL A 87 1.05 -6.72 -3.24
C VAL A 87 1.79 -7.19 -2.01
N VAL A 88 1.61 -8.45 -1.61
CA VAL A 88 2.12 -9.00 -0.35
C VAL A 88 3.16 -10.11 -0.57
N SER A 89 3.87 -10.49 0.49
CA SER A 89 4.71 -11.70 0.48
C SER A 89 3.84 -12.95 0.62
N LYS A 90 4.29 -14.10 0.11
CA LYS A 90 3.60 -15.38 0.30
C LYS A 90 3.39 -15.74 1.80
N GLY A 91 4.32 -15.31 2.66
CA GLY A 91 4.30 -15.61 4.09
C GLY A 91 4.03 -14.40 4.98
N GLY A 92 3.55 -13.28 4.43
CA GLY A 92 3.22 -12.11 5.26
C GLY A 92 3.09 -10.80 4.49
N ILE A 93 3.06 -9.68 5.23
CA ILE A 93 2.71 -8.36 4.68
C ILE A 93 3.70 -7.85 3.62
N GLY A 94 4.98 -8.22 3.71
CA GLY A 94 6.02 -7.74 2.79
C GLY A 94 6.39 -6.26 3.02
N GLY A 95 7.21 -5.71 2.13
CA GLY A 95 7.69 -4.33 2.24
C GLY A 95 6.69 -3.29 1.72
N TYR A 96 6.90 -2.04 2.15
CA TYR A 96 6.20 -0.86 1.64
C TYR A 96 7.10 0.37 1.74
N ALA A 97 7.07 1.25 0.74
CA ALA A 97 7.92 2.45 0.72
C ALA A 97 7.65 3.39 1.91
N PHE A 98 6.42 3.41 2.43
CA PHE A 98 6.01 4.23 3.59
C PHE A 98 6.00 3.44 4.91
N GLY A 99 6.63 2.26 4.93
CA GLY A 99 6.68 1.41 6.11
C GLY A 99 5.52 0.42 6.22
N VAL A 100 5.76 -0.66 6.95
CA VAL A 100 4.85 -1.81 7.06
C VAL A 100 3.53 -1.43 7.72
N GLU A 101 3.54 -0.54 8.72
CA GLU A 101 2.32 -0.12 9.41
C GLU A 101 1.38 0.69 8.51
N ALA A 102 1.92 1.57 7.65
CA ALA A 102 1.09 2.27 6.67
C ALA A 102 0.40 1.29 5.70
N LYS A 103 1.12 0.26 5.24
CA LYS A 103 0.56 -0.82 4.41
C LYS A 103 -0.54 -1.59 5.16
N ARG A 104 -0.31 -1.90 6.43
CA ARG A 104 -1.29 -2.58 7.29
C ARG A 104 -2.57 -1.76 7.43
N CYS A 105 -2.45 -0.46 7.70
CA CYS A 105 -3.59 0.45 7.80
C CYS A 105 -4.39 0.49 6.49
N LEU A 106 -3.72 0.59 5.33
CA LEU A 106 -4.39 0.61 4.03
C LEU A 106 -5.09 -0.72 3.71
N LEU A 107 -4.47 -1.87 4.03
CA LEU A 107 -5.11 -3.17 3.85
C LEU A 107 -6.35 -3.33 4.74
N LYS A 108 -6.27 -2.94 6.02
CA LYS A 108 -7.40 -2.94 6.95
C LYS A 108 -8.53 -1.99 6.51
N LEU A 109 -8.16 -0.82 6.00
CA LEU A 109 -9.10 0.17 5.44
C LEU A 109 -9.92 -0.45 4.30
N GLU A 110 -9.26 -1.17 3.39
CA GLU A 110 -9.94 -1.79 2.25
C GLU A 110 -10.76 -3.03 2.63
N ASN A 111 -10.30 -3.80 3.62
CA ASN A 111 -11.01 -4.94 4.16
C ASN A 111 -10.42 -5.30 5.53
N GLN A 112 -11.24 -5.16 6.58
CA GLN A 112 -10.84 -5.36 7.98
C GLN A 112 -10.29 -6.77 8.26
N ASN A 113 -10.68 -7.76 7.45
CA ASN A 113 -10.21 -9.14 7.59
C ASN A 113 -8.87 -9.42 6.90
N LEU A 114 -8.36 -8.52 6.04
CA LEU A 114 -7.10 -8.75 5.32
C LEU A 114 -5.90 -8.78 6.26
N TRP A 115 -6.00 -8.11 7.41
CA TRP A 115 -4.91 -8.09 8.36
C TRP A 115 -5.41 -7.83 9.78
N ASN A 116 -5.51 -8.88 10.60
CA ASN A 116 -5.77 -8.74 12.03
C ASN A 116 -4.45 -8.69 12.81
N ASP A 117 -4.35 -7.81 13.81
CA ASP A 117 -3.16 -7.77 14.69
C ASP A 117 -3.02 -9.07 15.51
N ALA A 118 -4.12 -9.79 15.70
CA ALA A 118 -4.16 -11.15 16.26
C ALA A 118 -3.56 -12.23 15.32
N ALA A 119 -3.50 -11.99 14.00
CA ALA A 119 -3.04 -12.98 13.01
C ALA A 119 -1.52 -13.17 12.96
N THR A 120 -0.75 -12.41 13.74
CA THR A 120 0.66 -12.70 14.00
C THR A 120 0.85 -14.01 14.78
N ALA A 121 -0.22 -14.58 15.35
CA ALA A 121 -0.17 -15.80 16.17
C ALA A 121 -0.68 -17.09 15.49
N ALA A 122 -1.42 -17.08 14.38
CA ALA A 122 -1.95 -18.32 13.80
C ALA A 122 -2.34 -18.19 12.32
N HIS A 123 -1.64 -18.92 11.45
CA HIS A 123 -2.09 -19.22 10.10
C HIS A 123 -3.26 -20.21 10.15
N SER A 124 -4.40 -19.89 9.51
CA SER A 124 -5.41 -20.87 9.04
C SER A 124 -6.37 -20.19 8.04
N ALA A 125 -6.78 -20.96 7.02
CA ALA A 125 -7.58 -20.62 5.84
C ALA A 125 -8.88 -19.80 6.07
N PRO A 126 -9.42 -19.12 5.04
CA PRO A 126 -10.58 -18.22 5.18
C PRO A 126 -11.88 -18.99 5.47
N PRO A 127 -12.77 -18.48 6.36
CA PRO A 127 -14.11 -19.01 6.50
C PRO A 127 -15.02 -18.52 5.37
N VAL A 128 -15.83 -19.46 4.87
CA VAL A 128 -16.94 -19.28 3.94
C VAL A 128 -17.97 -18.30 4.52
N ALA A 129 -18.55 -17.48 3.63
CA ALA A 129 -19.55 -16.48 3.95
C ALA A 129 -20.79 -17.06 4.64
N THR A 130 -21.24 -16.40 5.70
CA THR A 130 -22.65 -16.37 6.10
C THR A 130 -23.05 -14.97 6.56
N SER A 131 -24.25 -14.58 6.16
CA SER A 131 -24.89 -13.29 6.29
C SER A 131 -25.46 -13.02 7.68
N SER A 132 -25.28 -11.80 8.20
CA SER A 132 -26.32 -11.04 8.95
C SER A 132 -25.72 -9.72 9.45
N GLY A 133 -26.41 -8.62 9.19
CA GLY A 133 -25.91 -7.27 9.45
C GLY A 133 -25.90 -6.82 10.92
N GLN A 134 -25.23 -5.70 11.17
CA GLN A 134 -25.77 -4.52 11.84
C GLN A 134 -24.69 -3.42 11.95
N SER A 135 -25.18 -2.18 11.90
CA SER A 135 -24.46 -0.92 11.95
C SER A 135 -23.79 -0.65 13.30
N ALA A 136 -22.54 -0.15 13.28
CA ALA A 136 -21.88 0.56 14.38
C ALA A 136 -20.91 1.60 13.76
N ARG A 137 -21.39 2.83 13.56
CA ARG A 137 -21.13 4.04 14.37
C ARG A 137 -19.69 4.55 14.35
N ASP A 138 -19.54 5.63 13.60
CA ASP A 138 -18.76 6.84 13.86
C ASP A 138 -17.91 6.83 15.14
N THR A 139 -16.64 6.52 14.99
CA THR A 139 -15.60 7.05 15.88
C THR A 139 -14.49 7.62 15.01
N PRO A 140 -14.13 8.91 15.15
CA PRO A 140 -13.04 9.49 14.38
C PRO A 140 -11.71 8.86 14.83
N PHE A 141 -10.98 8.32 13.87
CA PHE A 141 -9.64 7.77 14.03
C PHE A 141 -8.67 8.91 14.41
N GLN A 142 -8.20 8.93 15.67
CA GLN A 142 -7.15 9.86 16.10
C GLN A 142 -5.77 9.31 15.71
N VAL A 143 -5.07 10.03 14.83
CA VAL A 143 -3.65 9.81 14.53
C VAL A 143 -2.81 10.59 15.56
N SER A 144 -2.17 9.89 16.49
CA SER A 144 -1.16 10.47 17.37
C SER A 144 0.20 10.49 16.66
N VAL A 145 0.60 11.66 16.16
CA VAL A 145 1.96 11.91 15.68
C VAL A 145 2.85 12.28 16.87
N SER A 146 3.72 11.37 17.29
CA SER A 146 4.79 11.71 18.24
C SER A 146 5.90 12.48 17.52
N PRO A 147 6.39 13.61 18.04
CA PRO A 147 7.46 14.36 17.41
C PRO A 147 8.77 13.55 17.43
N SER A 148 9.36 13.35 16.26
CA SER A 148 10.69 12.76 16.14
C SER A 148 11.72 13.71 16.76
N SER A 149 12.43 13.25 17.78
CA SER A 149 13.57 13.98 18.36
C SER A 149 14.65 14.17 17.30
N SER A 150 14.96 15.43 16.99
CA SER A 150 16.00 15.83 16.05
C SER A 150 17.37 15.44 16.60
N ARG A 151 18.01 14.44 15.97
CA ARG A 151 19.47 14.26 16.06
C ARG A 151 20.12 15.22 15.07
N ASN A 152 20.33 16.46 15.48
CA ASN A 152 21.37 17.28 14.85
C ASN A 152 21.83 18.40 15.78
N ASP A 153 22.67 18.05 16.75
CA ASP A 153 23.30 19.03 17.65
C ASP A 153 24.76 18.65 18.01
N ARG A 154 25.51 18.12 17.04
CA ARG A 154 26.94 17.77 17.22
C ARG A 154 27.89 18.30 16.14
N ALA A 155 27.48 19.28 15.33
CA ALA A 155 28.32 19.82 14.24
C ALA A 155 28.56 21.34 14.31
N ARG A 156 28.48 21.97 15.50
CA ARG A 156 28.73 23.43 15.66
C ARG A 156 29.73 23.83 16.75
N GLN A 157 30.54 22.91 17.26
CA GLN A 157 31.66 23.22 18.15
C GLN A 157 32.95 22.54 17.66
N ARG A 158 33.49 23.02 16.52
CA ARG A 158 34.87 22.69 16.09
C ARG A 158 35.46 23.63 15.02
N GLN A 159 34.92 24.85 14.91
CA GLN A 159 35.49 25.94 14.09
C GLN A 159 35.49 27.22 14.93
N ASN A 160 36.47 27.31 15.81
CA ASN A 160 37.02 28.55 16.39
C ASN A 160 38.37 28.20 17.02
N ARG A 161 39.28 27.73 16.14
CA ARG A 161 40.72 27.79 16.35
C ARG A 161 41.26 28.79 15.35
#